data_AF-A2Q233-F1
#
_entry.id   AF-A2Q233-F1
#
_cell.length_a   1.000
_cell.length_b   1.000
_cell.length_c   1.000
_cell.angle_alpha   90.00
_cell.angle_beta   90.00
_cell.angle_gamma   90.00
#
_symmetry.space_group_name_H-M   'P 1'
#
loop_
_entity.id
_entity.type
_entity.pdbx_description
1 polymer ?
#
loop_
_entity_poly.entity_id
_entity_poly.type
_entity_poly.pdbx_seq_one_letter_code
_entity_poly.pdbx_strand_id
1 'polypeptide(L)'
;MAKLSCIALTILLFNNLILSQAIYGSSSTVLQLTPDNFNSKVLNSNEVVLVEFFAPRCGHCEVLTPIWEKAATVLKGVVTVAALDADAHKSLAHEYGIRGFPTIKAFSPGKPPVDYQGARDLKAITEFAIQQVYYFDIGNISSTSTITIAITTVTIIQSLRRVEQWALGVCKDPKIKCISTTLPKIFTVHGLWPSNKGQSQPSVCSHEVLNQADIKILTPMLTIPWPSVTTTMNNNQFWKHEWRKHGTCSTFQKIDYFQHGVNLWARENITAILEQAGITPGKSYDQTRIITAINAKTGSDPELVCVAAGNYLAEIRLCLDPSTATTYMVCPTSINKKPSCQPMVAFAA
;
A
#
# COMPACT_ATOMS: atom_id res chain seq x y z
N MET A 1 -64.33 -41.98 34.98
CA MET A 1 -64.48 -40.67 34.32
C MET A 1 -63.39 -39.74 34.87
N ALA A 2 -62.50 -39.33 33.97
CA ALA A 2 -61.40 -38.35 34.10
C ALA A 2 -61.92 -36.95 34.53
N LYS A 3 -61.18 -35.98 35.07
CA LYS A 3 -59.76 -35.73 35.39
C LYS A 3 -59.77 -34.47 36.29
N LEU A 4 -59.02 -34.46 37.39
CA LEU A 4 -58.61 -33.25 38.08
C LEU A 4 -57.45 -32.62 37.28
N SER A 5 -57.54 -31.36 36.86
CA SER A 5 -56.42 -30.66 36.22
C SER A 5 -55.95 -29.51 37.09
N CYS A 6 -54.77 -29.69 37.69
CA CYS A 6 -53.91 -28.63 38.20
C CYS A 6 -53.61 -27.61 37.09
N ILE A 7 -53.85 -26.33 37.35
CA ILE A 7 -53.26 -25.24 36.56
C ILE A 7 -51.90 -24.95 37.20
N ALA A 8 -50.84 -25.49 36.62
CA ALA A 8 -49.47 -25.13 36.96
C ALA A 8 -49.12 -23.79 36.30
N LEU A 9 -48.76 -22.81 37.11
CA LEU A 9 -48.26 -21.50 36.70
C LEU A 9 -46.84 -21.67 36.16
N THR A 10 -46.68 -21.75 34.83
CA THR A 10 -45.37 -21.74 34.17
C THR A 10 -44.85 -20.31 34.04
N ILE A 11 -43.90 -19.95 34.91
CA ILE A 11 -43.10 -18.73 34.80
C ILE A 11 -42.19 -18.88 33.57
N LEU A 12 -42.48 -18.13 32.50
CA LEU A 12 -41.59 -17.97 31.36
C LEU A 12 -40.35 -17.17 31.78
N LEU A 13 -39.28 -17.88 32.13
CA LEU A 13 -37.93 -17.31 32.15
C LEU A 13 -37.53 -17.04 30.69
N PHE A 14 -37.84 -15.85 30.18
CA PHE A 14 -37.18 -15.34 28.99
C PHE A 14 -35.71 -15.14 29.35
N ASN A 15 -34.88 -16.11 28.97
CA ASN A 15 -33.43 -15.96 28.92
C ASN A 15 -33.12 -14.67 28.14
N ASN A 16 -32.55 -13.68 28.83
CA ASN A 16 -31.83 -12.59 28.21
C ASN A 16 -30.60 -13.19 27.53
N LEU A 17 -30.76 -13.68 26.29
CA LEU A 17 -29.62 -13.81 25.39
C LEU A 17 -29.11 -12.39 25.14
N ILE A 18 -28.06 -12.00 25.86
CA ILE A 18 -27.24 -10.87 25.49
C ILE A 18 -26.57 -11.28 24.18
N LEU A 19 -27.19 -10.95 23.04
CA LEU A 19 -26.47 -10.93 21.77
C LEU A 19 -25.33 -9.93 21.95
N SER A 20 -24.10 -10.44 22.01
CA SER A 20 -22.91 -9.61 21.84
C SER A 20 -23.03 -8.96 20.47
N GLN A 21 -23.34 -7.67 20.44
CA GLN A 21 -23.39 -6.92 19.20
C GLN A 21 -21.95 -6.70 18.77
N ALA A 22 -21.49 -7.50 17.80
CA ALA A 22 -20.23 -7.23 17.12
C ALA A 22 -20.33 -5.82 16.51
N ILE A 23 -19.40 -4.94 16.86
CA ILE A 23 -19.37 -3.55 16.36
C ILE A 23 -19.19 -3.52 14.83
N TYR A 24 -18.55 -4.54 14.27
CA TYR A 24 -18.33 -4.72 12.85
C TYR A 24 -19.20 -5.88 12.33
N GLY A 25 -19.95 -5.62 11.26
CA GLY A 25 -20.78 -6.63 10.61
C GLY A 25 -19.98 -7.62 9.77
N SER A 26 -20.61 -8.74 9.41
CA SER A 26 -20.01 -9.80 8.58
C SER A 26 -19.65 -9.34 7.15
N SER A 27 -20.17 -8.21 6.70
CA SER A 27 -19.85 -7.58 5.41
C SER A 27 -18.69 -6.59 5.49
N SER A 28 -18.16 -6.32 6.70
CA SER A 28 -17.05 -5.38 6.89
C SER A 28 -15.75 -5.97 6.37
N THR A 29 -14.87 -5.12 5.83
CA THR A 29 -13.49 -5.51 5.45
C THR A 29 -12.56 -5.62 6.65
N VAL A 30 -13.03 -5.23 7.85
CA VAL A 30 -12.30 -5.36 9.10
C VAL A 30 -12.30 -6.82 9.57
N LEU A 31 -11.11 -7.41 9.69
CA LEU A 31 -10.96 -8.78 10.18
C LEU A 31 -11.35 -8.86 11.66
N GLN A 32 -12.36 -9.67 11.97
CA GLN A 32 -12.77 -9.93 13.35
C GLN A 32 -11.84 -10.96 14.00
N LEU A 33 -11.18 -10.55 15.08
CA LEU A 33 -10.29 -11.40 15.84
C LEU A 33 -11.01 -12.03 17.02
N THR A 34 -10.60 -13.24 17.33
CA THR A 34 -10.94 -14.00 18.53
C THR A 34 -9.66 -14.58 19.10
N PRO A 35 -9.65 -15.03 20.38
CA PRO A 35 -8.48 -15.72 20.93
C PRO A 35 -8.00 -16.90 20.06
N ASP A 36 -8.94 -17.64 19.46
CA ASP A 36 -8.64 -18.81 18.64
C ASP A 36 -7.91 -18.46 17.33
N ASN A 37 -8.20 -17.30 16.74
CA ASN A 37 -7.61 -16.89 15.47
C ASN A 37 -6.46 -15.89 15.61
N PHE A 38 -6.30 -15.25 16.78
CA PHE A 38 -5.35 -14.16 16.97
C PHE A 38 -3.91 -14.57 16.60
N ASN A 39 -3.46 -15.73 17.08
CA ASN A 39 -2.11 -16.20 16.77
C ASN A 39 -1.89 -16.39 15.25
N SER A 40 -2.80 -17.10 14.57
CA SER A 40 -2.67 -17.36 13.13
C SER A 40 -2.85 -16.13 12.25
N LYS A 41 -3.69 -15.17 12.65
CA LYS A 41 -4.03 -13.99 11.86
C LYS A 41 -3.18 -12.76 12.16
N VAL A 42 -2.57 -12.69 13.35
CA VAL A 42 -1.79 -11.53 13.81
C VAL A 42 -0.33 -11.91 13.97
N LEU A 43 -0.02 -12.89 14.81
CA LEU A 43 1.36 -13.20 15.19
C LEU A 43 2.13 -13.96 14.11
N ASN A 44 1.44 -14.86 13.41
CA ASN A 44 1.99 -15.63 12.28
C ASN A 44 1.66 -15.02 10.92
N SER A 45 1.19 -13.77 10.89
CA SER A 45 0.97 -13.05 9.64
C SER A 45 2.31 -12.80 8.94
N ASN A 46 2.31 -12.81 7.60
CA ASN A 46 3.44 -12.33 6.80
C ASN A 46 3.33 -10.84 6.46
N GLU A 47 2.22 -10.22 6.84
CA GLU A 47 1.90 -8.81 6.60
C GLU A 47 1.78 -8.06 7.92
N VAL A 48 1.92 -6.74 7.89
CA VAL A 48 1.58 -5.90 9.04
C VAL A 48 0.09 -6.01 9.32
N VAL A 49 -0.26 -6.18 10.60
CA VAL A 49 -1.65 -6.23 11.08
C VAL A 49 -1.90 -5.09 12.04
N LEU A 50 -2.84 -4.22 11.70
CA LEU A 50 -3.27 -3.12 12.54
C LEU A 50 -4.54 -3.52 13.29
N VAL A 51 -4.46 -3.62 14.62
CA VAL A 51 -5.53 -4.14 15.47
C VAL A 51 -6.12 -3.04 16.33
N GLU A 52 -7.44 -2.86 16.24
CA GLU A 52 -8.22 -2.13 17.23
C GLU A 52 -8.66 -3.08 18.35
N PHE A 53 -8.30 -2.76 19.59
CA PHE A 53 -8.84 -3.37 20.79
C PHE A 53 -10.00 -2.51 21.28
N PHE A 54 -11.23 -3.01 21.18
CA PHE A 54 -12.46 -2.28 21.48
C PHE A 54 -13.27 -2.97 22.58
N ALA A 55 -14.36 -2.30 23.00
CA ALA A 55 -15.43 -2.91 23.81
C ALA A 55 -16.79 -2.55 23.21
N PRO A 56 -17.79 -3.44 23.21
CA PRO A 56 -19.16 -3.12 22.80
C PRO A 56 -19.71 -1.93 23.61
N ARG A 57 -20.53 -1.08 22.98
CA ARG A 57 -21.15 0.10 23.63
C ARG A 57 -20.15 1.11 24.19
N CYS A 58 -18.96 1.18 23.60
CA CYS A 58 -17.96 2.19 23.85
C CYS A 58 -18.16 3.35 22.86
N GLY A 59 -18.62 4.51 23.34
CA GLY A 59 -18.90 5.65 22.46
C GLY A 59 -17.69 6.11 21.63
N HIS A 60 -16.47 6.04 22.18
CA HIS A 60 -15.26 6.35 21.41
C HIS A 60 -14.94 5.30 20.34
N CYS A 61 -15.32 4.05 20.56
CA CYS A 61 -15.13 2.95 19.62
C CYS A 61 -16.15 3.07 18.46
N GLU A 62 -17.41 3.38 18.78
CA GLU A 62 -18.47 3.64 17.79
C GLU A 62 -18.13 4.81 16.86
N VAL A 63 -17.51 5.87 17.40
CA VAL A 63 -17.00 7.00 16.58
C VAL A 63 -15.87 6.57 15.65
N LEU A 64 -15.02 5.64 16.09
CA LEU A 64 -13.88 5.14 15.31
C LEU A 64 -14.32 4.14 14.23
N THR A 65 -15.36 3.34 14.46
CA THR A 65 -15.87 2.30 13.54
C THR A 65 -15.91 2.73 12.07
N PRO A 66 -16.62 3.81 11.67
CA PRO A 66 -16.70 4.19 10.24
C PRO A 66 -15.36 4.68 9.67
N ILE A 67 -14.41 5.09 10.51
CA ILE A 67 -13.05 5.47 10.10
C ILE A 67 -12.20 4.20 9.94
N TRP A 68 -12.36 3.23 10.85
CA TRP A 68 -11.68 1.95 10.83
C TRP A 68 -12.04 1.11 9.61
N GLU A 69 -13.32 1.06 9.23
CA GLU A 69 -13.78 0.38 8.02
C GLU A 69 -13.22 1.03 6.74
N LYS A 70 -13.12 2.36 6.73
CA LYS A 70 -12.46 3.08 5.63
C LYS A 70 -10.97 2.78 5.59
N ALA A 71 -10.30 2.72 6.74
CA ALA A 71 -8.90 2.34 6.82
C ALA A 71 -8.69 0.92 6.31
N ALA A 72 -9.54 -0.04 6.70
CA ALA A 72 -9.51 -1.41 6.18
C ALA A 72 -9.70 -1.49 4.67
N THR A 73 -10.52 -0.60 4.10
CA THR A 73 -10.71 -0.50 2.66
C THR A 73 -9.49 0.10 1.96
N VAL A 74 -8.93 1.20 2.49
CA VAL A 74 -7.77 1.91 1.92
C VAL A 74 -6.46 1.12 2.11
N LEU A 75 -6.36 0.27 3.12
CA LEU A 75 -5.15 -0.51 3.39
C LEU A 75 -5.22 -1.92 2.81
N LYS A 76 -6.29 -2.27 2.11
CA LYS A 76 -6.52 -3.61 1.59
C LYS A 76 -5.34 -4.07 0.71
N GLY A 77 -4.72 -5.19 1.10
CA GLY A 77 -3.57 -5.76 0.41
C GLY A 77 -2.23 -5.10 0.75
N VAL A 78 -2.19 -4.17 1.71
CA VAL A 78 -0.96 -3.56 2.26
C VAL A 78 -0.83 -3.86 3.75
N VAL A 79 -1.92 -3.63 4.49
CA VAL A 79 -2.00 -3.89 5.93
C VAL A 79 -3.34 -4.56 6.20
N THR A 80 -3.32 -5.66 6.95
CA THR A 80 -4.56 -6.25 7.45
C THR A 80 -5.09 -5.38 8.59
N VAL A 81 -6.27 -4.80 8.43
CA VAL A 81 -6.95 -4.05 9.48
C VAL A 81 -7.94 -4.97 10.20
N ALA A 82 -7.78 -5.07 11.51
CA ALA A 82 -8.48 -6.03 12.34
C ALA A 82 -9.04 -5.39 13.61
N ALA A 83 -9.99 -6.08 14.25
CA ALA A 83 -10.59 -5.64 15.50
C ALA A 83 -10.78 -6.83 16.46
N LEU A 84 -10.53 -6.61 17.75
CA LEU A 84 -10.70 -7.57 18.83
C LEU A 84 -11.57 -6.96 19.94
N ASP A 85 -12.63 -7.65 20.33
CA ASP A 85 -13.39 -7.32 21.55
C ASP A 85 -12.55 -7.68 22.79
N ALA A 86 -11.89 -6.66 23.34
CA ALA A 86 -10.99 -6.80 24.46
C ALA A 86 -11.72 -6.81 25.81
N ASP A 87 -12.98 -6.38 25.88
CA ASP A 87 -13.81 -6.52 27.09
C ASP A 87 -14.31 -7.96 27.25
N ALA A 88 -14.67 -8.62 26.14
CA ALA A 88 -14.98 -10.05 26.14
C ALA A 88 -13.73 -10.93 26.37
N HIS A 89 -12.54 -10.47 25.94
CA HIS A 89 -11.30 -11.24 25.95
C HIS A 89 -10.20 -10.63 26.85
N LYS A 90 -10.53 -10.42 28.13
CA LYS A 90 -9.68 -9.73 29.12
C LYS A 90 -8.27 -10.30 29.29
N SER A 91 -8.10 -11.62 29.19
CA SER A 91 -6.78 -12.25 29.30
C SER A 91 -5.84 -11.80 28.17
N LEU A 92 -6.33 -11.83 26.93
CA LEU A 92 -5.57 -11.40 25.75
C LEU A 92 -5.36 -9.88 25.76
N ALA A 93 -6.35 -9.12 26.22
CA ALA A 93 -6.24 -7.68 26.45
C ALA A 93 -5.14 -7.35 27.47
N HIS A 94 -5.06 -8.10 28.58
CA HIS A 94 -4.03 -7.92 29.61
C HIS A 94 -2.63 -8.24 29.07
N GLU A 95 -2.48 -9.31 28.29
CA GLU A 95 -1.21 -9.70 27.67
C GLU A 95 -0.60 -8.57 26.83
N TYR A 96 -1.42 -7.85 26.06
CA TYR A 96 -0.98 -6.71 25.27
C TYR A 96 -1.08 -5.36 26.00
N GLY A 97 -1.33 -5.37 27.31
CA GLY A 97 -1.34 -4.16 28.14
C GLY A 97 -2.46 -3.16 27.80
N ILE A 98 -3.61 -3.65 27.34
CA ILE A 98 -4.77 -2.81 27.01
C ILE A 98 -5.41 -2.30 28.30
N ARG A 99 -5.41 -0.97 28.48
CA ARG A 99 -5.92 -0.29 29.70
C ARG A 99 -7.15 0.58 29.45
N GLY A 100 -7.53 0.77 28.19
CA GLY A 100 -8.66 1.60 27.80
C GLY A 100 -9.03 1.39 26.34
N PHE A 101 -10.21 1.89 25.96
CA PHE A 101 -10.78 1.65 24.63
C PHE A 101 -11.11 2.95 23.87
N PRO A 102 -11.01 2.92 22.53
CA PRO A 102 -10.26 1.94 21.76
C PRO A 102 -8.75 2.11 22.00
N THR A 103 -7.99 1.03 21.94
CA THR A 103 -6.52 1.05 21.84
C THR A 103 -6.14 0.46 20.50
N ILE A 104 -5.23 1.10 19.77
CA ILE A 104 -4.77 0.62 18.46
C ILE A 104 -3.30 0.21 18.58
N LYS A 105 -2.98 -0.97 18.04
CA LYS A 105 -1.59 -1.47 17.95
C LYS A 105 -1.30 -2.01 16.56
N ALA A 106 -0.07 -1.80 16.09
CA ALA A 106 0.45 -2.47 14.91
C ALA A 106 1.30 -3.67 15.31
N PHE A 107 1.10 -4.77 14.60
CA PHE A 107 1.85 -6.01 14.72
C PHE A 107 2.59 -6.21 13.40
N SER A 108 3.92 -6.10 13.45
CA SER A 108 4.78 -6.37 12.31
C SER A 108 5.50 -7.71 12.54
N PRO A 109 5.61 -8.58 11.53
CA PRO A 109 6.22 -9.89 11.72
C PRO A 109 7.66 -9.78 12.26
N GLY A 110 7.96 -10.57 13.29
CA GLY A 110 9.28 -10.59 13.95
C GLY A 110 9.61 -9.34 14.78
N LYS A 111 8.67 -8.41 14.99
CA LYS A 111 8.89 -7.20 15.81
C LYS A 111 7.89 -7.12 16.97
N PRO A 112 8.26 -6.48 18.09
CA PRO A 112 7.32 -6.16 19.16
C PRO A 112 6.17 -5.29 18.64
N PRO A 113 4.93 -5.46 19.16
CA PRO A 113 3.82 -4.60 18.79
C PRO A 113 4.07 -3.14 19.13
N VAL A 114 3.64 -2.23 18.27
CA VAL A 114 3.81 -0.77 18.42
C VAL A 114 2.48 -0.11 18.70
N ASP A 115 2.43 0.70 19.77
CA ASP A 115 1.25 1.49 20.11
C ASP A 115 1.03 2.65 19.14
N TYR A 116 -0.22 2.82 18.70
CA TYR A 116 -0.63 4.01 17.98
C TYR A 116 -1.11 5.10 18.95
N GLN A 117 -0.45 6.25 18.91
CA GLN A 117 -0.74 7.41 19.76
C GLN A 117 -1.20 8.65 18.95
N GLY A 118 -1.41 8.49 17.64
CA GLY A 118 -1.80 9.57 16.74
C GLY A 118 -3.28 9.92 16.77
N ALA A 119 -3.67 10.89 15.93
CA ALA A 119 -5.06 11.30 15.77
C ALA A 119 -5.95 10.17 15.24
N ARG A 120 -7.19 10.06 15.69
CA ARG A 120 -8.11 8.98 15.28
C ARG A 120 -8.87 9.29 14.00
N ASP A 121 -8.17 9.87 13.03
CA ASP A 121 -8.68 10.13 11.69
C ASP A 121 -8.03 9.19 10.66
N LEU A 122 -8.70 9.06 9.52
CA LEU A 122 -8.29 8.14 8.46
C LEU A 122 -6.86 8.39 7.99
N LYS A 123 -6.42 9.66 7.94
CA LYS A 123 -5.11 10.03 7.41
C LYS A 123 -4.01 9.56 8.35
N ALA A 124 -4.10 9.94 9.62
CA ALA A 124 -3.08 9.61 10.59
C ALA A 124 -2.97 8.09 10.82
N ILE A 125 -4.10 7.38 10.84
CA ILE A 125 -4.13 5.90 10.96
C ILE A 125 -3.46 5.23 9.74
N THR A 126 -3.83 5.64 8.52
CA THR A 126 -3.28 5.06 7.29
C THR A 126 -1.78 5.36 7.15
N GLU A 127 -1.35 6.60 7.45
CA GLU A 127 0.07 6.97 7.40
C GLU A 127 0.90 6.16 8.40
N PHE A 128 0.40 5.98 9.62
CA PHE A 128 1.05 5.12 10.60
C PHE A 128 1.16 3.67 10.11
N ALA A 129 0.06 3.11 9.59
CA ALA A 129 0.04 1.74 9.08
C ALA A 129 1.07 1.53 7.95
N ILE A 130 1.12 2.46 6.99
CA ILE A 130 2.10 2.45 5.89
C ILE A 130 3.54 2.58 6.43
N GLN A 131 3.74 3.42 7.44
CA GLN A 131 5.04 3.58 8.07
C GLN A 131 5.51 2.27 8.75
N GLN A 132 4.61 1.50 9.35
CA GLN A 132 4.95 0.19 9.93
C GLN A 132 5.36 -0.83 8.87
N VAL A 133 4.74 -0.80 7.67
CA VAL A 133 5.17 -1.61 6.53
C VAL A 133 6.59 -1.22 6.11
N TYR A 134 6.85 0.08 5.91
CA TYR A 134 8.18 0.58 5.56
C TYR A 134 9.26 0.13 6.55
N TYR A 135 9.01 0.23 7.87
CA TYR A 135 9.97 -0.21 8.87
C TYR A 135 10.11 -1.74 8.93
N PHE A 136 9.04 -2.50 8.71
CA PHE A 136 9.09 -3.96 8.64
C PHE A 136 10.03 -4.43 7.52
N ASP A 137 9.88 -3.88 6.31
CA ASP A 137 10.63 -4.30 5.13
C ASP A 137 12.14 -4.02 5.23
N ILE A 138 12.54 -2.96 5.95
CA ILE A 138 13.97 -2.67 6.23
C ILE A 138 14.62 -3.77 7.11
N GLY A 139 13.83 -4.50 7.90
CA GLY A 139 14.32 -5.51 8.84
C GLY A 139 14.35 -6.95 8.31
N ASN A 140 13.58 -7.29 7.28
CA ASN A 140 13.37 -8.69 6.84
C ASN A 140 13.46 -8.86 5.32
N ILE A 141 14.63 -8.59 4.74
CA ILE A 141 14.89 -8.94 3.34
C ILE A 141 15.28 -10.42 3.22
N SER A 142 14.28 -11.30 3.34
CA SER A 142 14.30 -12.67 2.82
C SER A 142 12.92 -13.32 2.91
N SER A 143 12.07 -13.15 1.88
CA SER A 143 11.21 -14.21 1.28
C SER A 143 10.09 -13.59 0.45
N THR A 144 10.10 -13.84 -0.86
CA THR A 144 9.01 -13.48 -1.78
C THR A 144 7.88 -14.49 -1.70
N SER A 145 6.65 -14.04 -1.44
CA SER A 145 5.42 -14.83 -1.67
C SER A 145 4.62 -14.20 -2.80
N THR A 146 4.27 -14.98 -3.82
CA THR A 146 3.47 -14.56 -4.99
C THR A 146 1.98 -14.75 -4.70
N ILE A 147 1.17 -13.72 -4.92
CA ILE A 147 -0.30 -13.79 -4.91
C ILE A 147 -0.78 -13.83 -6.37
N THR A 148 -1.66 -14.79 -6.70
CA THR A 148 -2.26 -14.92 -8.05
C THR A 148 -3.71 -14.43 -8.03
N ILE A 149 -4.06 -13.50 -8.92
CA ILE A 149 -5.45 -13.09 -9.19
C ILE A 149 -5.73 -13.42 -10.66
N ALA A 150 -6.86 -14.08 -10.93
CA ALA A 150 -7.32 -14.39 -12.28
C ALA A 150 -8.22 -13.26 -12.80
N ILE A 151 -7.94 -12.76 -14.01
CA ILE A 151 -8.79 -11.79 -14.73
C ILE A 151 -9.02 -12.31 -16.16
N THR A 152 -10.26 -12.23 -16.61
CA THR A 152 -10.73 -12.58 -17.96
C THR A 152 -10.28 -11.55 -19.00
N THR A 153 -9.92 -12.04 -20.18
CA THR A 153 -9.20 -11.31 -21.24
C THR A 153 -10.02 -10.22 -21.94
N VAL A 154 -9.45 -9.00 -22.02
CA VAL A 154 -9.70 -8.00 -23.08
C VAL A 154 -8.34 -7.45 -23.57
N THR A 155 -8.31 -7.15 -24.86
CA THR A 155 -7.20 -6.96 -25.82
C THR A 155 -6.07 -5.95 -25.50
N ILE A 156 -4.84 -6.35 -25.87
CA ILE A 156 -3.59 -5.62 -26.26
C ILE A 156 -2.78 -4.78 -25.25
N ILE A 157 -2.98 -4.86 -23.94
CA ILE A 157 -1.92 -4.38 -22.99
C ILE A 157 -0.90 -5.49 -22.82
N GLN A 158 0.35 -5.25 -23.17
CA GLN A 158 1.42 -6.25 -23.12
C GLN A 158 2.31 -6.19 -21.89
N SER A 159 2.39 -5.03 -21.27
CA SER A 159 3.06 -4.89 -19.98
C SER A 159 2.47 -3.70 -19.24
N LEU A 160 2.54 -3.79 -17.91
CA LEU A 160 2.28 -2.68 -17.02
C LEU A 160 3.62 -2.21 -16.47
N ARG A 161 4.01 -0.98 -16.78
CA ARG A 161 5.31 -0.45 -16.39
C ARG A 161 5.20 0.32 -15.06
N ARG A 162 5.85 -0.18 -14.03
CA ARG A 162 6.06 0.53 -12.75
C ARG A 162 7.22 1.49 -12.95
N VAL A 163 6.99 2.78 -12.69
CA VAL A 163 7.99 3.83 -12.84
C VAL A 163 8.17 4.54 -11.52
N GLU A 164 9.39 4.52 -11.02
CA GLU A 164 9.79 5.25 -9.83
C GLU A 164 10.84 6.28 -10.16
N GLN A 165 10.77 7.41 -9.47
CA GLN A 165 11.64 8.54 -9.64
C GLN A 165 12.47 8.78 -8.39
N TRP A 166 13.73 9.15 -8.61
CA TRP A 166 14.61 9.70 -7.58
C TRP A 166 14.55 11.22 -7.67
N ALA A 167 13.85 11.86 -6.74
CA ALA A 167 13.56 13.30 -6.81
C ALA A 167 14.83 14.13 -6.97
N LEU A 168 15.87 13.87 -6.17
CA LEU A 168 17.14 14.58 -6.23
C LEU A 168 17.86 14.43 -7.58
N GLY A 169 17.65 13.33 -8.30
CA GLY A 169 18.19 13.09 -9.62
C GLY A 169 17.38 13.78 -10.72
N VAL A 170 16.05 13.68 -10.67
CA VAL A 170 15.14 14.44 -11.55
C VAL A 170 15.44 15.94 -11.50
N CYS A 171 15.69 16.46 -10.31
CA CYS A 171 15.99 17.87 -10.08
C CYS A 171 17.38 18.33 -10.52
N LYS A 172 18.18 17.44 -11.13
CA LYS A 172 19.42 17.82 -11.85
C LYS A 172 19.17 18.23 -13.29
N ASP A 173 17.97 17.97 -13.83
CA ASP A 173 17.61 18.46 -15.16
C ASP A 173 17.33 19.97 -15.08
N PRO A 174 18.12 20.83 -15.76
CA PRO A 174 17.93 22.28 -15.72
C PRO A 174 16.59 22.74 -16.29
N LYS A 175 15.87 21.89 -17.03
CA LYS A 175 14.53 22.18 -17.56
C LYS A 175 13.42 21.94 -16.54
N ILE A 176 13.70 21.19 -15.46
CA ILE A 176 12.72 20.83 -14.46
C ILE A 176 12.83 21.79 -13.26
N LYS A 177 11.73 22.48 -12.97
CA LYS A 177 11.61 23.28 -11.74
C LYS A 177 11.07 22.38 -10.62
N CYS A 178 11.94 22.04 -9.67
CA CYS A 178 11.58 21.24 -8.52
C CYS A 178 11.03 22.07 -7.36
N ILE A 179 10.21 21.43 -6.52
CA ILE A 179 9.73 22.03 -5.28
C ILE A 179 10.90 22.44 -4.38
N SER A 180 10.75 23.55 -3.66
CA SER A 180 11.80 24.11 -2.80
C SER A 180 11.88 23.48 -1.41
N THR A 181 10.87 22.68 -1.04
CA THR A 181 10.85 21.87 0.18
C THR A 181 11.87 20.72 0.09
N THR A 182 12.21 20.11 1.23
CA THR A 182 13.06 18.93 1.26
C THR A 182 12.51 17.84 0.35
N LEU A 183 13.28 17.49 -0.68
CA LEU A 183 12.93 16.44 -1.62
C LEU A 183 13.06 15.07 -0.94
N PRO A 184 12.19 14.11 -1.29
CA PRO A 184 12.27 12.78 -0.73
C PRO A 184 13.62 12.14 -1.10
N LYS A 185 14.29 11.57 -0.09
CA LYS A 185 15.52 10.77 -0.24
C LYS A 185 15.18 9.28 -0.37
N ILE A 186 14.10 8.99 -1.07
CA ILE A 186 13.59 7.66 -1.39
C ILE A 186 13.15 7.68 -2.85
N PHE A 187 13.22 6.53 -3.52
CA PHE A 187 12.47 6.34 -4.75
C PHE A 187 10.98 6.43 -4.43
N THR A 188 10.28 7.28 -5.18
CA THR A 188 8.82 7.44 -5.09
C THR A 188 8.20 7.11 -6.43
N VAL A 189 6.95 6.66 -6.44
CA VAL A 189 6.20 6.39 -7.65
C VAL A 189 6.13 7.67 -8.49
N HIS A 190 6.47 7.53 -9.77
CA HIS A 190 6.12 8.50 -10.81
C HIS A 190 4.82 8.05 -11.45
N GLY A 191 4.72 6.78 -11.83
CA GLY A 191 3.58 6.30 -12.58
C GLY A 191 3.46 4.79 -12.73
N LEU A 192 2.25 4.36 -13.09
CA LEU A 192 1.93 2.98 -13.46
C LEU A 192 1.33 2.96 -14.86
N TRP A 193 2.07 2.41 -15.81
CA TRP A 193 1.99 2.82 -17.21
C TRP A 193 1.69 1.61 -18.10
N PRO A 194 0.44 1.41 -18.56
CA PRO A 194 0.13 0.38 -19.55
C PRO A 194 0.92 0.61 -20.84
N SER A 195 1.38 -0.45 -21.49
CA SER A 195 2.14 -0.39 -22.74
C SER A 195 1.76 -1.53 -23.70
N ASN A 196 1.73 -1.23 -25.00
CA ASN A 196 1.41 -2.17 -26.07
C ASN A 196 2.70 -2.62 -26.80
N LYS A 197 2.71 -3.80 -27.44
CA LYS A 197 3.88 -4.29 -28.20
C LYS A 197 4.25 -3.30 -29.28
N GLY A 198 5.52 -2.88 -29.32
CA GLY A 198 6.05 -2.17 -30.49
C GLY A 198 5.16 -1.02 -30.96
N GLN A 199 4.50 -0.33 -30.02
CA GLN A 199 3.62 0.80 -30.28
C GLN A 199 3.87 1.88 -29.23
N SER A 200 3.44 3.10 -29.53
CA SER A 200 3.43 4.16 -28.54
C SER A 200 2.57 3.75 -27.35
N GLN A 201 2.99 4.18 -26.16
CA GLN A 201 2.24 3.97 -24.95
C GLN A 201 0.80 4.52 -25.11
N PRO A 202 -0.26 3.73 -24.81
CA PRO A 202 -1.62 4.24 -24.85
C PRO A 202 -1.77 5.42 -23.89
N SER A 203 -2.56 6.42 -24.29
CA SER A 203 -2.77 7.61 -23.48
C SER A 203 -4.18 8.16 -23.62
N VAL A 204 -4.78 8.58 -22.50
CA VAL A 204 -6.12 9.21 -22.48
C VAL A 204 -7.18 8.31 -23.14
N CYS A 205 -7.35 7.11 -22.60
CA CYS A 205 -8.23 6.10 -23.19
C CYS A 205 -9.70 6.27 -22.79
N SER A 206 -9.99 7.12 -21.80
CA SER A 206 -11.34 7.55 -21.44
C SER A 206 -11.35 8.99 -20.92
N HIS A 207 -12.55 9.55 -20.75
CA HIS A 207 -12.77 10.86 -20.14
C HIS A 207 -13.07 10.79 -18.63
N GLU A 208 -12.85 9.62 -18.01
CA GLU A 208 -13.05 9.48 -16.57
C GLU A 208 -12.03 10.33 -15.79
N VAL A 209 -12.51 11.02 -14.75
CA VAL A 209 -11.70 11.94 -13.94
C VAL A 209 -11.67 11.53 -12.47
N LEU A 210 -10.54 11.86 -11.81
CA LEU A 210 -10.47 11.92 -10.35
C LEU A 210 -11.15 13.19 -9.86
N ASN A 211 -12.27 13.03 -9.17
CA ASN A 211 -13.00 14.12 -8.54
C ASN A 211 -12.42 14.45 -7.14
N GLN A 212 -12.98 15.45 -6.45
CA GLN A 212 -12.47 15.87 -5.15
C GLN A 212 -12.64 14.81 -4.05
N ALA A 213 -13.69 13.98 -4.13
CA ALA A 213 -13.92 12.90 -3.17
C ALA A 213 -12.89 11.78 -3.35
N ASP A 214 -12.59 11.40 -4.60
CA ASP A 214 -11.53 10.43 -4.93
C ASP A 214 -10.19 10.92 -4.37
N ILE A 215 -9.84 12.19 -4.62
CA ILE A 215 -8.59 12.80 -4.14
C ILE A 215 -8.52 12.77 -2.61
N LYS A 216 -9.62 13.04 -1.91
CA LYS A 216 -9.65 13.00 -0.44
C LYS A 216 -9.35 11.59 0.09
N ILE A 217 -9.84 10.55 -0.58
CA ILE A 217 -9.57 9.14 -0.22
C ILE A 217 -8.11 8.79 -0.49
N LEU A 218 -7.57 9.23 -1.63
CA LEU A 218 -6.22 8.90 -2.08
C LEU A 218 -5.11 9.66 -1.34
N THR A 219 -5.38 10.89 -0.90
CA THR A 219 -4.38 11.77 -0.27
C THR A 219 -3.56 11.07 0.84
N PRO A 220 -4.15 10.44 1.86
CA PRO A 220 -3.37 9.80 2.92
C PRO A 220 -2.50 8.63 2.42
N MET A 221 -2.93 7.94 1.36
CA MET A 221 -2.21 6.83 0.77
C MET A 221 -1.07 7.31 -0.14
N LEU A 222 -1.23 8.42 -0.86
CA LEU A 222 -0.33 8.83 -1.94
C LEU A 222 0.71 9.88 -1.55
N THR A 223 0.51 10.61 -0.46
CA THR A 223 1.33 11.79 -0.12
C THR A 223 2.82 11.48 0.00
N ILE A 224 3.17 10.32 0.56
CA ILE A 224 4.56 9.86 0.71
C ILE A 224 5.02 9.04 -0.50
N PRO A 225 4.31 7.99 -0.93
CA PRO A 225 4.84 7.09 -1.95
C PRO A 225 4.73 7.66 -3.37
N TRP A 226 3.85 8.63 -3.63
CA TRP A 226 3.60 9.15 -4.98
C TRP A 226 3.47 10.68 -5.00
N PRO A 227 4.45 11.44 -4.47
CA PRO A 227 4.38 12.90 -4.46
C PRO A 227 4.70 13.48 -5.84
N SER A 228 4.23 14.70 -6.08
CA SER A 228 4.84 15.55 -7.10
C SER A 228 6.16 16.09 -6.58
N VAL A 229 7.19 16.03 -7.42
CA VAL A 229 8.52 16.58 -7.12
C VAL A 229 8.77 17.92 -7.84
N THR A 230 7.83 18.36 -8.68
CA THR A 230 7.96 19.55 -9.52
C THR A 230 7.01 20.66 -9.08
N THR A 231 7.34 21.91 -9.40
CA THR A 231 6.44 23.05 -9.16
C THR A 231 5.34 23.17 -10.22
N THR A 232 5.42 22.40 -11.31
CA THR A 232 4.48 22.49 -12.44
C THR A 232 3.10 21.93 -12.09
N MET A 233 3.05 20.88 -11.26
CA MET A 233 1.82 20.28 -10.77
C MET A 233 1.97 20.02 -9.28
N ASN A 234 0.97 20.40 -8.48
CA ASN A 234 0.86 19.87 -7.12
C ASN A 234 0.44 18.39 -7.14
N ASN A 235 0.46 17.73 -5.98
CA ASN A 235 0.08 16.33 -5.84
C ASN A 235 -1.27 16.01 -6.51
N ASN A 236 -2.32 16.79 -6.23
CA ASN A 236 -3.65 16.54 -6.77
C ASN A 236 -3.68 16.65 -8.30
N GLN A 237 -2.97 17.64 -8.87
CA GLN A 237 -2.85 17.80 -10.32
C GLN A 237 -2.04 16.67 -10.95
N PHE A 238 -0.99 16.21 -10.27
CA PHE A 238 -0.15 15.12 -10.72
C PHE A 238 -0.91 13.79 -10.73
N TRP A 239 -1.64 13.46 -9.67
CA TRP A 239 -2.48 12.25 -9.63
C TRP A 239 -3.58 12.30 -10.70
N LYS A 240 -4.22 13.47 -10.90
CA LYS A 240 -5.16 13.67 -12.00
C LYS A 240 -4.51 13.43 -13.37
N HIS A 241 -3.26 13.86 -13.56
CA HIS A 241 -2.51 13.63 -14.79
C HIS A 241 -2.24 12.13 -15.00
N GLU A 242 -1.69 11.45 -14.00
CA GLU A 242 -1.38 10.02 -14.07
C GLU A 242 -2.63 9.18 -14.33
N TRP A 243 -3.73 9.46 -13.63
CA TRP A 243 -5.01 8.79 -13.90
C TRP A 243 -5.49 9.05 -15.33
N ARG A 244 -5.67 10.32 -15.71
CA ARG A 244 -6.24 10.67 -17.02
C ARG A 244 -5.41 10.10 -18.16
N LYS A 245 -4.09 10.22 -18.07
CA LYS A 245 -3.19 9.85 -19.17
C LYS A 245 -2.90 8.35 -19.18
N HIS A 246 -2.76 7.70 -18.03
CA HIS A 246 -2.27 6.32 -17.96
C HIS A 246 -3.28 5.39 -17.28
N GLY A 247 -3.86 5.79 -16.15
CA GLY A 247 -4.86 4.99 -15.43
C GLY A 247 -6.10 4.64 -16.26
N THR A 248 -6.63 5.58 -17.05
CA THR A 248 -7.78 5.34 -17.96
C THR A 248 -7.50 4.31 -19.05
N CYS A 249 -6.23 4.02 -19.32
CA CYS A 249 -5.77 3.01 -20.26
C CYS A 249 -5.48 1.66 -19.60
N SER A 250 -5.71 1.54 -18.30
CA SER A 250 -5.57 0.29 -17.54
C SER A 250 -6.92 -0.40 -17.36
N THR A 251 -6.91 -1.62 -16.84
CA THR A 251 -8.13 -2.34 -16.45
C THR A 251 -8.58 -2.01 -15.03
N PHE A 252 -7.81 -1.21 -14.29
CA PHE A 252 -8.11 -0.86 -12.90
C PHE A 252 -9.20 0.21 -12.81
N GLN A 253 -9.99 0.15 -11.74
CA GLN A 253 -10.79 1.28 -11.29
C GLN A 253 -9.89 2.36 -10.67
N LYS A 254 -10.40 3.60 -10.58
CA LYS A 254 -9.64 4.77 -10.08
C LYS A 254 -8.82 4.50 -8.83
N ILE A 255 -9.46 4.06 -7.75
CA ILE A 255 -8.79 3.88 -6.46
C ILE A 255 -7.82 2.70 -6.53
N ASP A 256 -8.23 1.60 -7.16
CA ASP A 256 -7.43 0.38 -7.29
C ASP A 256 -6.15 0.61 -8.10
N TYR A 257 -6.17 1.50 -9.11
CA TYR A 257 -4.97 1.86 -9.87
C TYR A 257 -3.88 2.47 -8.98
N PHE A 258 -4.27 3.42 -8.13
CA PHE A 258 -3.35 4.08 -7.20
C PHE A 258 -2.93 3.16 -6.08
N GLN A 259 -3.87 2.40 -5.53
CA GLN A 259 -3.59 1.38 -4.52
C GLN A 259 -2.54 0.41 -5.05
N HIS A 260 -2.77 -0.16 -6.23
CA HIS A 260 -1.87 -1.12 -6.85
C HIS A 260 -0.45 -0.56 -7.05
N GLY A 261 -0.34 0.69 -7.51
CA GLY A 261 0.95 1.38 -7.62
C GLY A 261 1.68 1.52 -6.28
N VAL A 262 0.96 1.85 -5.20
CA VAL A 262 1.53 1.94 -3.85
C VAL A 262 1.89 0.55 -3.29
N ASN A 263 1.08 -0.47 -3.56
CA ASN A 263 1.34 -1.84 -3.11
C ASN A 263 2.64 -2.37 -3.74
N LEU A 264 2.83 -2.12 -5.04
CA LEU A 264 4.08 -2.46 -5.72
C LEU A 264 5.26 -1.69 -5.12
N TRP A 265 5.11 -0.38 -4.91
CA TRP A 265 6.13 0.46 -4.28
C TRP A 265 6.58 -0.06 -2.91
N ALA A 266 5.61 -0.45 -2.06
CA ALA A 266 5.88 -0.99 -0.74
C ALA A 266 6.55 -2.37 -0.83
N ARG A 267 6.00 -3.29 -1.64
CA ARG A 267 6.46 -4.69 -1.73
C ARG A 267 7.92 -4.84 -2.15
N GLU A 268 8.39 -4.04 -3.10
CA GLU A 268 9.81 -4.05 -3.51
C GLU A 268 10.41 -2.65 -3.43
N ASN A 269 10.79 -2.24 -2.22
CA ASN A 269 11.39 -0.94 -1.96
C ASN A 269 12.78 -0.81 -2.61
N ILE A 270 12.84 -0.16 -3.78
CA ILE A 270 14.06 0.02 -4.56
C ILE A 270 15.15 0.76 -3.76
N THR A 271 14.76 1.72 -2.93
CA THR A 271 15.73 2.45 -2.08
C THR A 271 16.47 1.49 -1.15
N ALA A 272 15.71 0.64 -0.43
CA ALA A 272 16.28 -0.33 0.49
C ALA A 272 17.13 -1.38 -0.23
N ILE A 273 16.70 -1.83 -1.41
CA ILE A 273 17.45 -2.78 -2.25
C ILE A 273 18.83 -2.20 -2.61
N LEU A 274 18.89 -0.95 -3.05
CA LEU A 274 20.13 -0.28 -3.41
C LEU A 274 21.03 -0.04 -2.19
N GLU A 275 20.46 0.43 -1.08
CA GLU A 275 21.21 0.62 0.17
C GLU A 275 21.86 -0.67 0.66
N GLN A 276 21.15 -1.79 0.63
CA GLN A 276 21.70 -3.10 1.01
C GLN A 276 22.80 -3.59 0.07
N ALA A 277 22.75 -3.22 -1.20
CA ALA A 277 23.85 -3.45 -2.15
C ALA A 277 25.02 -2.46 -1.98
N GLY A 278 24.98 -1.60 -0.97
CA GLY A 278 25.98 -0.54 -0.73
C GLY A 278 25.96 0.55 -1.80
N ILE A 279 24.81 0.76 -2.44
CA ILE A 279 24.57 1.79 -3.46
C ILE A 279 23.79 2.91 -2.79
N THR A 280 24.53 3.87 -2.24
CA THR A 280 23.98 5.03 -1.52
C THR A 280 24.11 6.30 -2.34
N PRO A 281 23.24 7.31 -2.11
CA PRO A 281 23.38 8.64 -2.70
C PRO A 281 24.75 9.28 -2.45
N GLY A 282 25.17 10.17 -3.35
CA GLY A 282 26.39 10.98 -3.28
C GLY A 282 27.59 10.40 -4.03
N LYS A 283 27.41 9.29 -4.75
CA LYS A 283 28.46 8.57 -5.48
C LYS A 283 28.00 8.21 -6.89
N SER A 284 28.95 7.72 -7.71
CA SER A 284 28.66 7.15 -9.01
C SER A 284 28.92 5.65 -9.02
N TYR A 285 28.12 4.91 -9.78
CA TYR A 285 28.17 3.45 -9.85
C TYR A 285 28.11 2.99 -11.30
N ASP A 286 28.72 1.84 -11.58
CA ASP A 286 28.48 1.16 -12.85
C ASP A 286 26.99 0.78 -12.94
N GLN A 287 26.36 1.05 -14.08
CA GLN A 287 24.94 0.74 -14.31
C GLN A 287 24.63 -0.74 -14.09
N THR A 288 25.56 -1.63 -14.42
CA THR A 288 25.41 -3.08 -14.23
C THR A 288 25.25 -3.42 -12.76
N ARG A 289 25.97 -2.73 -11.86
CA ARG A 289 25.84 -2.94 -10.40
C ARG A 289 24.44 -2.57 -9.90
N ILE A 290 23.86 -1.49 -10.41
CA ILE A 290 22.49 -1.07 -10.07
C ILE A 290 21.47 -2.08 -10.62
N ILE A 291 21.62 -2.48 -11.89
CA ILE A 291 20.75 -3.46 -12.56
C ILE A 291 20.78 -4.80 -11.82
N THR A 292 21.97 -5.33 -11.52
CA THR A 292 22.13 -6.62 -10.82
C THR A 292 21.53 -6.59 -9.41
N ALA A 293 21.69 -5.49 -8.66
CA ALA A 293 21.12 -5.38 -7.32
C ALA A 293 19.59 -5.49 -7.33
N ILE A 294 18.94 -4.84 -8.32
CA ILE A 294 17.48 -4.87 -8.46
C ILE A 294 17.02 -6.21 -9.02
N ASN A 295 17.67 -6.73 -10.07
CA ASN A 295 17.37 -8.02 -10.67
C ASN A 295 17.40 -9.15 -9.63
N ALA A 296 18.37 -9.14 -8.71
CA ALA A 296 18.48 -10.13 -7.65
C ALA A 296 17.23 -10.22 -6.73
N LYS A 297 16.38 -9.19 -6.71
CA LYS A 297 15.12 -9.15 -5.94
C LYS A 297 13.88 -9.30 -6.82
N THR A 298 13.90 -8.77 -8.02
CA THR A 298 12.74 -8.76 -8.93
C THR A 298 12.71 -9.94 -9.90
N GLY A 299 13.86 -10.60 -10.13
CA GLY A 299 14.05 -11.57 -11.21
C GLY A 299 14.04 -10.94 -12.60
N SER A 300 14.12 -9.60 -12.71
CA SER A 300 14.06 -8.89 -13.99
C SER A 300 14.92 -7.63 -14.00
N ASP A 301 15.59 -7.39 -15.12
CA ASP A 301 16.43 -6.21 -15.31
C ASP A 301 15.59 -4.93 -15.42
N PRO A 302 15.85 -3.91 -14.59
CA PRO A 302 15.20 -2.62 -14.75
C PRO A 302 15.76 -1.83 -15.94
N GLU A 303 14.93 -0.96 -16.51
CA GLU A 303 15.39 0.15 -17.33
C GLU A 303 15.82 1.32 -16.42
N LEU A 304 17.07 1.77 -16.55
CA LEU A 304 17.59 2.97 -15.89
C LEU A 304 17.47 4.18 -16.80
N VAL A 305 16.94 5.28 -16.27
CA VAL A 305 16.79 6.54 -16.98
C VAL A 305 17.59 7.61 -16.25
N CYS A 306 18.46 8.29 -16.98
CA CYS A 306 19.28 9.35 -16.44
C CYS A 306 18.96 10.70 -17.08
N VAL A 307 19.11 11.76 -16.29
CA VAL A 307 19.20 13.12 -16.81
C VAL A 307 20.45 13.22 -17.69
N ALA A 308 20.31 13.78 -18.89
CA ALA A 308 21.41 13.90 -19.84
C ALA A 308 22.59 14.72 -19.27
N ALA A 309 22.29 15.80 -18.55
CA ALA A 309 23.29 16.57 -17.82
C ALA A 309 23.81 15.79 -16.61
N GLY A 310 25.09 15.42 -16.61
CA GLY A 310 25.75 14.76 -15.49
C GLY A 310 25.40 13.29 -15.26
N ASN A 311 24.57 12.69 -16.13
CA ASN A 311 24.16 11.28 -16.06
C ASN A 311 23.58 10.88 -14.68
N TYR A 312 22.77 11.75 -14.10
CA TYR A 312 22.13 11.50 -12.81
C TYR A 312 20.95 10.56 -12.95
N LEU A 313 20.91 9.50 -12.15
CA LEU A 313 19.78 8.57 -12.09
C LEU A 313 18.50 9.31 -11.73
N ALA A 314 17.54 9.32 -12.64
CA ALA A 314 16.29 10.04 -12.52
C ALA A 314 15.11 9.09 -12.29
N GLU A 315 15.05 7.99 -13.05
CA GLU A 315 13.99 6.99 -12.91
C GLU A 315 14.54 5.57 -13.02
N ILE A 316 13.84 4.66 -12.36
CA ILE A 316 13.96 3.22 -12.51
C ILE A 316 12.61 2.69 -12.98
N ARG A 317 12.63 1.84 -14.00
CA ARG A 317 11.41 1.29 -14.61
C ARG A 317 11.47 -0.22 -14.64
N LEU A 318 10.42 -0.85 -14.14
CA LEU A 318 10.22 -2.30 -14.17
C LEU A 318 8.92 -2.61 -14.92
N CYS A 319 8.88 -3.76 -15.58
CA CYS A 319 7.69 -4.21 -16.29
C CYS A 319 7.05 -5.38 -15.57
N LEU A 320 5.72 -5.39 -15.59
CA LEU A 320 4.90 -6.41 -14.97
C LEU A 320 4.07 -7.10 -16.06
N ASP A 321 3.88 -8.40 -15.88
CA ASP A 321 2.96 -9.18 -16.67
C ASP A 321 1.55 -8.58 -16.55
N PRO A 322 0.89 -8.23 -17.66
CA PRO A 322 -0.39 -7.53 -17.65
C PRO A 322 -1.54 -8.39 -17.12
N SER A 323 -1.43 -9.72 -17.14
CA SER A 323 -2.46 -10.63 -16.63
C SER A 323 -2.47 -10.70 -15.11
N THR A 324 -1.29 -10.60 -14.48
CA THR A 324 -1.14 -10.65 -13.02
C THR A 324 -1.01 -9.27 -12.38
N ALA A 325 -0.54 -8.30 -13.16
CA ALA A 325 -0.12 -6.96 -12.74
C ALA A 325 0.90 -6.93 -11.58
N THR A 326 1.47 -8.07 -11.17
CA THR A 326 2.29 -8.22 -9.95
C THR A 326 3.57 -9.03 -10.17
N THR A 327 3.62 -9.83 -11.24
CA THR A 327 4.79 -10.61 -11.63
C THR A 327 5.70 -9.80 -12.53
N TYR A 328 6.97 -9.62 -12.14
CA TYR A 328 7.94 -8.94 -12.98
C TYR A 328 8.24 -9.72 -14.25
N MET A 329 8.45 -8.99 -15.34
CA MET A 329 8.83 -9.54 -16.63
C MET A 329 9.85 -8.62 -17.30
N VAL A 330 10.61 -9.18 -18.24
CA VAL A 330 11.51 -8.39 -19.09
C VAL A 330 10.68 -7.35 -19.84
N CYS A 331 11.07 -6.08 -19.74
CA CYS A 331 10.41 -5.01 -20.46
C CYS A 331 10.46 -5.24 -21.98
N PRO A 332 9.32 -5.19 -22.69
CA PRO A 332 9.33 -5.23 -24.15
C PRO A 332 10.17 -4.10 -24.71
N THR A 333 10.96 -4.39 -25.76
CA THR A 333 11.78 -3.39 -26.44
C THR A 333 10.91 -2.24 -26.96
N SER A 334 11.13 -1.02 -26.46
CA SER A 334 10.41 0.15 -26.95
C SER A 334 10.95 0.60 -28.31
N ILE A 335 10.07 1.05 -29.20
CA ILE A 335 10.46 1.65 -30.50
C ILE A 335 11.27 2.93 -30.29
N ASN A 336 10.99 3.65 -29.20
CA ASN A 336 11.66 4.88 -28.83
C ASN A 336 12.48 4.63 -27.56
N LYS A 337 13.75 4.24 -27.74
CA LYS A 337 14.73 4.18 -26.64
C LYS A 337 14.89 5.61 -26.09
N LYS A 338 14.27 5.92 -24.95
CA LYS A 338 14.66 7.11 -24.16
C LYS A 338 16.13 6.95 -23.76
N PRO A 339 16.88 8.05 -23.48
CA PRO A 339 18.30 7.93 -23.21
C PRO A 339 18.52 6.98 -22.05
N SER A 340 19.17 5.86 -22.35
CA SER A 340 19.73 4.97 -21.35
C SER A 340 20.83 5.72 -20.62
N CYS A 341 20.97 5.47 -19.33
CA CYS A 341 22.12 5.94 -18.59
C CYS A 341 23.43 5.54 -19.29
N GLN A 342 24.44 6.43 -19.22
CA GLN A 342 25.82 6.07 -19.55
C GLN A 342 26.35 5.05 -18.51
N PRO A 343 27.44 4.31 -18.81
CA PRO A 343 27.93 3.25 -17.93
C PRO A 343 28.14 3.66 -16.48
N MET A 344 28.67 4.86 -16.22
CA MET A 344 28.83 5.39 -14.86
C MET A 344 27.67 6.33 -14.50
N VAL A 345 26.78 5.86 -13.64
CA VAL A 345 25.55 6.53 -13.22
C VAL A 345 25.78 7.32 -11.94
N ALA A 346 25.50 8.62 -11.96
CA ALA A 346 25.58 9.46 -10.77
C ALA A 346 24.30 9.33 -9.91
N PHE A 347 24.44 9.10 -8.61
CA PHE A 347 23.32 9.00 -7.68
C PHE A 347 23.31 10.23 -6.76
N ALA A 348 22.39 11.18 -6.98
CA ALA A 348 22.38 12.47 -6.28
C ALA A 348 21.97 12.34 -4.79
N ALA A 349 22.64 13.08 -3.88
CA ALA A 349 22.40 13.10 -2.43
C ALA A 349 21.67 14.34 -1.91
#